data_AF-A0A4R2BI85-F1
#
_entry.id   AF-A0A4R2BI85-F1
#
_cell.length_a   1.000
_cell.length_b   1.000
_cell.length_c   1.000
_cell.angle_alpha   90.00
_cell.angle_beta   90.00
_cell.angle_gamma   90.00
#
_symmetry.space_group_name_H-M   'P 1'
#
loop_
_entity.id
_entity.type
_entity.pdbx_description
1 polymer ?
#
loop_
_entity_poly.entity_id
_entity_poly.type
_entity_poly.pdbx_seq_one_letter_code
_entity_poly.pdbx_strand_id
1 'polypeptide(L)'
;MKKSALNFVLGATVVGLAVYRMSQKEAVKIIEDTDMRNSEKIDKQESVDAEKVPEEKGLTQYDSALRAEWVANGFPQTHMEMEGYGEQRN
;
A
#
# COMPACT_ATOMS: atom_id res chain seq x y z
N MET A 1 4.69 -59.26 39.87
CA MET A 1 3.86 -58.16 39.34
C MET A 1 4.57 -56.84 39.62
N LYS A 2 5.07 -56.13 38.60
CA LYS A 2 5.68 -54.80 38.77
C LYS A 2 4.74 -53.78 38.10
N LYS A 3 4.15 -52.89 38.90
CA LYS A 3 3.21 -51.86 38.44
C LYS A 3 4.04 -50.71 37.85
N SER A 4 3.85 -50.41 36.56
CA SER A 4 4.49 -49.27 35.90
C SER A 4 3.59 -48.04 36.06
N ALA A 5 4.13 -46.99 36.68
CA ALA A 5 3.47 -45.70 36.80
C ALA A 5 3.78 -44.87 35.55
N LEU A 6 2.77 -44.68 34.70
CA LEU A 6 2.85 -43.82 33.52
C LEU A 6 2.36 -42.42 33.94
N ASN A 7 3.30 -41.50 34.18
CA ASN A 7 2.99 -40.10 34.47
C ASN A 7 2.62 -39.37 33.18
N PHE A 8 1.40 -38.84 33.15
CA PHE A 8 0.80 -38.11 32.04
C PHE A 8 1.27 -36.65 32.07
N VAL A 9 2.13 -36.24 31.13
CA VAL A 9 2.49 -34.83 30.92
C VAL A 9 1.62 -34.27 29.80
N LEU A 10 0.51 -33.64 30.16
CA LEU A 10 -0.34 -32.88 29.22
C LEU A 10 -0.80 -31.60 29.91
N GLY A 11 -0.13 -30.49 29.61
CA GLY A 11 -0.45 -29.21 30.25
C GLY A 11 -0.08 -27.93 29.52
N ALA A 12 0.41 -27.95 28.26
CA ALA A 12 0.92 -26.71 27.63
C ALA A 12 0.43 -26.43 26.20
N THR A 13 -0.16 -27.38 25.48
CA THR A 13 -0.42 -27.19 24.04
C THR A 13 -1.66 -26.35 23.73
N VAL A 14 -2.66 -26.31 24.61
CA VAL A 14 -3.94 -25.64 24.31
C VAL A 14 -3.86 -24.11 24.45
N VAL A 15 -3.03 -23.60 25.36
CA VAL A 15 -2.90 -22.15 25.59
C VAL A 15 -2.21 -21.46 24.42
N GLY A 16 -1.18 -22.07 23.83
CA GLY A 16 -0.45 -21.48 22.71
C GLY A 16 -1.31 -21.24 21.47
N LEU A 17 -2.24 -22.16 21.16
CA LEU A 17 -3.15 -22.01 20.03
C LEU A 17 -4.16 -20.87 20.23
N ALA A 18 -4.63 -20.69 21.47
CA ALA A 18 -5.57 -19.61 21.80
C ALA A 18 -4.90 -18.23 21.67
N VAL A 19 -3.68 -18.08 22.19
CA VAL A 19 -2.91 -16.82 22.10
C VAL A 19 -2.57 -16.50 20.64
N TYR A 20 -2.10 -17.49 19.85
CA TYR A 20 -1.81 -17.30 18.42
C TYR A 20 -3.06 -16.91 17.60
N ARG A 21 -4.23 -17.46 17.96
CA ARG A 21 -5.51 -17.08 17.34
C ARG A 21 -6.00 -15.70 17.78
N MET A 22 -5.68 -15.27 19.00
CA MET A 22 -6.00 -13.92 19.48
C MET A 22 -5.10 -12.87 18.83
N SER A 23 -3.81 -13.16 18.62
CA SER A 23 -2.88 -12.22 17.95
C SER A 23 -3.17 -12.02 16.46
N GLN A 24 -3.76 -13.01 15.77
CA GLN A 24 -4.20 -12.86 14.38
C GLN A 24 -5.50 -12.03 14.24
N LYS A 25 -6.26 -11.84 15.33
CA LYS A 25 -7.52 -11.08 15.32
C LYS A 25 -7.35 -9.59 15.59
N GLU A 26 -6.15 -9.15 15.98
CA GLU A 26 -5.76 -7.74 15.87
C GLU A 26 -5.52 -7.42 14.40
N ALA A 27 -6.59 -7.51 13.60
CA ALA A 27 -6.64 -6.93 12.29
C ALA A 27 -6.36 -5.44 12.47
N VAL A 28 -5.22 -4.98 11.96
CA VAL A 28 -4.89 -3.56 11.83
C VAL A 28 -6.14 -2.87 11.31
N LYS A 29 -6.75 -2.02 12.14
CA LYS A 29 -7.97 -1.32 11.81
C LYS A 29 -7.58 -0.25 10.78
N ILE A 30 -7.54 -0.63 9.51
CA ILE A 30 -7.23 0.27 8.40
C ILE A 30 -8.38 1.27 8.36
N ILE A 31 -8.07 2.52 8.70
CA ILE A 31 -9.03 3.63 8.62
C ILE A 31 -9.10 3.98 7.14
N GLU A 32 -10.22 3.64 6.49
CA GLU A 32 -10.44 3.82 5.04
C GLU A 32 -10.11 5.24 4.54
N ASP A 33 -10.30 6.24 5.39
CA ASP A 33 -10.24 7.65 5.02
C ASP A 33 -8.88 8.33 5.33
N THR A 34 -7.90 7.59 5.85
CA THR A 34 -6.56 8.16 6.17
C THR A 34 -5.49 7.76 5.17
N ASP A 35 -5.65 6.62 4.49
CA ASP A 35 -4.68 6.15 3.50
C ASP A 35 -5.21 6.43 2.09
N MET A 36 -4.53 7.35 1.40
CA MET A 36 -4.78 7.67 -0.01
C MET A 36 -4.79 6.40 -0.89
N ARG A 37 -3.95 5.41 -0.58
CA ARG A 37 -3.83 4.15 -1.36
C ARG A 37 -5.07 3.27 -1.34
N ASN A 38 -6.01 3.52 -0.43
CA ASN A 38 -7.24 2.74 -0.30
C ASN A 38 -8.46 3.44 -0.93
N SER A 39 -8.25 4.52 -1.68
CA SER A 39 -9.32 5.32 -2.25
C SER A 39 -9.32 5.27 -3.77
N GLU A 40 -10.21 4.46 -4.36
CA GLU A 40 -10.40 4.41 -5.82
C GLU A 40 -10.79 5.77 -6.41
N LYS A 41 -11.33 6.67 -5.58
CA LYS A 41 -11.71 8.02 -6.00
C LYS A 41 -10.50 8.85 -6.41
N ILE A 42 -9.40 8.79 -5.66
CA ILE A 42 -8.24 9.66 -5.93
C ILE A 42 -7.47 9.23 -7.19
N ASP A 43 -7.57 7.94 -7.56
CA ASP A 43 -7.00 7.39 -8.79
C ASP A 43 -7.78 7.79 -10.05
N LYS A 44 -8.99 8.34 -9.89
CA LYS A 44 -9.87 8.74 -11.01
C LYS A 44 -10.06 10.24 -11.09
N GLN A 45 -9.69 10.98 -10.06
CA GLN A 45 -9.80 12.43 -10.02
C GLN A 45 -8.49 13.07 -10.48
N GLU A 46 -8.61 14.09 -11.33
CA GLU A 46 -7.47 14.89 -11.76
C GLU A 46 -6.86 15.67 -10.58
N SER A 47 -5.56 15.95 -10.70
CA SER A 47 -4.80 16.78 -9.78
C SER A 47 -5.48 18.13 -9.53
N VAL A 48 -5.49 18.56 -8.27
CA VAL A 48 -6.09 19.85 -7.85
C VAL A 48 -5.35 21.03 -8.47
N ASP A 49 -4.09 20.84 -8.83
CA ASP A 49 -3.24 21.89 -9.40
C ASP A 49 -3.09 21.80 -10.92
N ALA A 50 -3.83 20.91 -11.60
CA ALA A 50 -3.81 20.78 -13.06
C ALA A 50 -4.12 22.09 -13.81
N GLU A 51 -4.96 22.96 -13.26
CA GLU A 51 -5.25 24.27 -13.86
C GLU A 51 -4.11 25.29 -13.70
N LYS A 52 -3.26 25.11 -12.69
CA LYS A 52 -2.23 26.08 -12.28
C LYS A 52 -0.84 25.68 -12.75
N VAL A 53 -0.55 24.38 -12.78
CA VAL A 53 0.75 23.80 -13.04
C VAL A 53 0.64 22.90 -14.28
N PRO A 54 1.25 23.27 -15.41
CA PRO A 54 1.16 22.48 -16.64
C PRO A 54 1.58 21.02 -16.47
N GLU A 55 2.56 20.75 -15.62
CA GLU A 55 3.10 19.42 -15.34
C GLU A 55 2.16 18.53 -14.50
N GLU A 56 1.12 19.12 -13.91
CA GLU A 56 0.08 18.43 -13.15
C GLU A 56 -1.11 18.03 -14.04
N LYS A 57 -1.18 18.54 -15.28
CA LYS A 57 -2.27 18.23 -16.21
C LYS A 57 -2.25 16.76 -16.60
N GLY A 58 -3.40 16.12 -16.47
CA GLY A 58 -3.54 14.68 -16.74
C GLY A 58 -2.93 13.78 -15.66
N LEU A 59 -2.35 14.31 -14.58
CA LEU A 59 -2.04 13.52 -13.40
C LEU A 59 -3.29 13.29 -12.57
N THR A 60 -3.44 12.09 -12.02
CA THR A 60 -4.44 11.85 -10.98
C THR A 60 -3.98 12.51 -9.66
N GLN A 61 -4.89 12.64 -8.68
CA GLN A 61 -4.50 13.14 -7.36
C GLN A 61 -3.45 12.24 -6.69
N TYR A 62 -3.52 10.93 -6.92
CA TYR A 62 -2.53 9.99 -6.40
C TYR A 62 -1.17 10.17 -7.10
N ASP A 63 -1.16 10.28 -8.43
CA ASP A 63 0.07 10.50 -9.20
C ASP A 63 0.72 11.83 -8.85
N SER A 64 -0.07 12.88 -8.65
CA SER A 64 0.37 14.19 -8.19
C SER A 64 1.10 14.09 -6.83
N ALA A 65 0.53 13.34 -5.87
CA ALA A 65 1.14 13.13 -4.56
C ALA A 65 2.49 12.38 -4.62
N LEU A 66 2.66 11.49 -5.60
CA LEU A 66 3.89 10.70 -5.79
C LEU A 66 4.90 11.32 -6.75
N ARG A 67 4.51 12.36 -7.50
CA ARG A 67 5.33 13.00 -8.53
C ARG A 67 6.72 13.38 -8.05
N ALA A 68 6.84 13.93 -6.84
CA ALA A 68 8.12 14.33 -6.26
C ALA A 68 9.08 13.13 -6.09
N GLU A 69 8.55 11.96 -5.73
CA GLU A 69 9.33 10.73 -5.60
C GLU A 69 9.75 10.19 -6.98
N TRP A 70 8.87 10.25 -7.98
CA TRP A 70 9.19 9.82 -9.34
C TRP A 70 10.29 10.67 -9.99
N VAL A 71 10.20 11.99 -9.82
CA VAL A 71 11.23 12.94 -10.28
C VAL A 71 12.56 12.67 -9.57
N ALA A 72 12.54 12.43 -8.27
CA ALA A 72 13.73 12.11 -7.49
C ALA A 72 14.39 10.78 -7.92
N ASN A 73 13.58 9.81 -8.35
CA ASN A 73 14.06 8.52 -8.88
C ASN A 73 14.54 8.62 -10.35
N GLY A 74 14.55 9.81 -10.95
CA GLY A 74 15.05 10.03 -12.29
C GLY A 74 14.10 9.57 -13.39
N PHE A 75 12.79 9.55 -13.13
CA PHE A 75 11.73 9.47 -14.14
C PHE A 75 11.11 10.86 -14.32
N PRO A 76 11.66 11.76 -15.15
CA PRO A 76 11.08 13.08 -15.32
C PRO A 76 9.95 13.10 -16.35
N GLN A 77 9.82 12.07 -17.20
CA GLN A 77 9.00 12.19 -18.40
C GLN A 77 7.54 11.86 -18.11
N THR A 78 6.75 12.91 -17.94
CA THR A 78 5.29 12.81 -18.07
C THR A 78 4.93 12.29 -19.46
N HIS A 79 3.74 11.70 -19.63
CA HIS A 79 3.29 11.21 -20.95
C HIS A 79 3.31 12.32 -22.01
N MET A 80 2.94 13.54 -21.59
CA MET A 80 2.96 14.75 -22.40
C MET A 80 4.38 15.12 -22.87
N GLU A 81 5.39 14.97 -22.01
CA GLU A 81 6.78 15.17 -22.41
C GLU A 81 7.24 14.10 -23.41
N MET A 82 6.86 12.82 -23.24
CA MET A 82 7.19 11.76 -24.20
C MET A 82 6.58 12.01 -25.58
N GLU A 83 5.33 12.47 -25.65
CA GLU A 83 4.68 12.85 -26.91
C GLU A 83 5.43 14.00 -27.60
N GLY A 84 5.81 15.04 -26.86
CA GLY A 84 6.60 16.16 -27.39
C GLY A 84 8.00 15.76 -27.89
N TYR A 85 8.68 14.82 -27.22
CA TYR A 85 9.96 14.28 -27.69
C TYR A 85 9.84 13.38 -28.94
N GLY A 86 8.66 12.77 -29.17
CA GLY A 86 8.37 11.96 -30.35
C GLY A 86 8.18 12.80 -31.62
N GLU A 87 7.56 13.97 -31.49
CA GLU A 87 7.40 14.91 -32.61
C GLU A 87 8.70 15.60 -33.01
N GLN A 88 9.58 15.96 -32.07
CA GLN A 88 10.88 16.60 -32.37
C GLN A 88 11.91 15.69 -33.05
N ARG A 89 11.62 14.39 -33.15
CA ARG A 89 12.51 13.38 -33.77
C ARG A 89 12.14 13.00 -35.20
N ASN A 90 11.14 13.67 -35.81
CA ASN A 90 10.79 13.52 -37.22
C ASN A 90 11.13 14.78 -38.03
#